data_AF-A0A972CS69-F1
#
_entry.id   AF-A0A972CS69-F1
#
_cell.length_a   1.000
_cell.length_b   1.000
_cell.length_c   1.000
_cell.angle_alpha   90.00
_cell.angle_beta   90.00
_cell.angle_gamma   90.00
#
_symmetry.space_group_name_H-M   'P 1'
#
loop_
_entity.id
_entity.type
_entity.pdbx_description
1 polymer ?
#
loop_
_entity_poly.entity_id
_entity_poly.type
_entity_poly.pdbx_seq_one_letter_code
_entity_poly.pdbx_strand_id
1 'polypeptide(L)'
;MTNLDKAIDRIKVLECPTGELEERIVNIFEDYRVANRNEVIVKRDEGSDKDDLEAYRIEFTKGKEGPILVFAKAGMDDYVVKVFKVKPFINK
;
A
#
# COMPACT_ATOMS: atom_id res chain seq x y z
N MET A 1 2.63 6.59 -18.46
CA MET A 1 2.36 6.29 -17.04
C MET A 1 0.89 6.44 -16.78
N THR A 2 0.26 5.37 -16.31
CA THR A 2 -1.14 5.36 -15.86
C THR A 2 -1.28 6.09 -14.52
N ASN A 3 -2.51 6.39 -14.11
CA ASN A 3 -2.77 6.93 -12.77
C ASN A 3 -2.31 5.97 -11.67
N LEU A 4 -2.47 4.67 -11.91
CA LEU A 4 -2.00 3.61 -11.01
C LEU A 4 -0.47 3.67 -10.83
N ASP A 5 0.29 3.80 -11.92
CA ASP A 5 1.75 3.90 -11.84
C ASP A 5 2.18 5.09 -10.97
N LYS A 6 1.53 6.24 -11.15
CA LYS A 6 1.82 7.46 -10.37
C LYS A 6 1.47 7.30 -8.89
N ALA A 7 0.33 6.68 -8.58
CA ALA A 7 -0.07 6.37 -7.21
C ALA A 7 0.94 5.43 -6.54
N ILE A 8 1.37 4.37 -7.25
CA ILE A 8 2.39 3.44 -6.78
C ILE A 8 3.71 4.17 -6.49
N ASP A 9 4.16 5.04 -7.39
CA ASP A 9 5.39 5.80 -7.19
C ASP A 9 5.28 6.76 -6.00
N ARG A 10 4.10 7.33 -5.75
CA ARG A 10 3.84 8.13 -4.55
C ARG A 10 3.87 7.29 -3.27
N ILE A 11 3.31 6.08 -3.31
CA ILE A 11 3.31 5.14 -2.16
C ILE A 11 4.74 4.68 -1.85
N LYS A 12 5.60 4.45 -2.85
CA LYS A 12 7.00 4.03 -2.63
C LYS A 12 7.84 5.02 -1.83
N VAL A 13 7.49 6.30 -1.84
CA VAL A 13 8.18 7.35 -1.08
C VAL A 13 7.39 7.77 0.17
N LEU A 14 6.35 7.02 0.52
CA LEU A 14 5.51 7.30 1.68
C LEU A 14 6.27 6.98 2.97
N GLU A 15 6.27 7.96 3.86
CA GLU A 15 6.73 7.86 5.24
C GLU A 15 5.66 8.54 6.10
N CYS A 16 5.09 7.80 7.04
CA CYS A 16 3.98 8.28 7.86
C CYS A 16 3.95 7.55 9.21
N PRO A 17 3.17 8.04 10.19
CA PRO A 17 2.96 7.28 11.41
C PRO A 17 2.42 5.88 11.12
N THR A 18 2.83 4.88 11.91
CA THR A 18 2.46 3.46 11.72
C THR A 18 0.94 3.28 11.63
N GLY A 19 0.18 3.96 12.49
CA GLY A 19 -1.29 3.92 12.49
C GLY A 19 -1.97 4.68 11.34
N GLU A 20 -1.24 5.47 10.55
CA GLU A 20 -1.80 6.24 9.42
C GLU A 20 -1.56 5.57 8.06
N LEU A 21 -0.77 4.49 7.99
CA LEU A 21 -0.33 3.91 6.71
C LEU A 21 -1.52 3.55 5.80
N GLU A 22 -2.52 2.86 6.34
CA GLU A 22 -3.68 2.41 5.58
C GLU A 22 -4.47 3.59 5.01
N GLU A 23 -4.77 4.59 5.84
CA GLU A 23 -5.50 5.78 5.44
C GLU A 23 -4.72 6.60 4.39
N ARG A 24 -3.40 6.74 4.57
CA ARG A 24 -2.52 7.41 3.59
C ARG A 24 -2.54 6.71 2.24
N ILE A 25 -2.49 5.38 2.23
CA ILE A 25 -2.55 4.58 1.00
C ILE A 25 -3.90 4.80 0.29
N VAL A 26 -5.01 4.76 1.04
CA VAL A 26 -6.36 5.00 0.49
C VAL A 26 -6.46 6.40 -0.13
N ASN A 27 -5.98 7.42 0.59
CA ASN A 27 -6.00 8.81 0.10
C ASN A 27 -5.18 8.98 -1.18
N ILE A 28 -4.02 8.31 -1.28
CA ILE A 28 -3.22 8.36 -2.52
C ILE A 28 -3.97 7.74 -3.70
N PHE A 29 -4.64 6.60 -3.52
CA PHE A 29 -5.42 6.03 -4.63
C PHE A 29 -6.60 6.89 -5.05
N GLU A 30 -7.24 7.59 -4.11
CA GLU A 30 -8.32 8.53 -4.38
C GLU A 30 -7.80 9.81 -5.09
N ASP A 31 -6.71 10.41 -4.61
CA ASP A 31 -6.09 11.62 -5.17
C ASP A 31 -5.68 11.43 -6.64
N TYR A 32 -5.15 10.26 -6.96
CA TYR A 32 -4.75 9.91 -8.32
C TYR A 32 -5.91 9.36 -9.15
N ARG A 33 -7.14 9.31 -8.63
CA ARG A 33 -8.34 8.80 -9.30
C ARG A 33 -8.17 7.35 -9.79
N VAL A 34 -7.52 6.52 -8.99
CA VAL A 34 -7.39 5.08 -9.24
C VAL A 34 -8.66 4.37 -8.78
N ALA A 35 -9.14 4.68 -7.58
CA ALA A 35 -10.38 4.15 -7.01
C ALA A 35 -10.92 5.12 -5.96
N ASN A 36 -12.23 5.07 -5.68
CA ASN A 36 -12.79 5.83 -4.57
C ASN A 36 -12.37 5.22 -3.23
N ARG A 37 -12.35 5.99 -2.14
CA ARG A 37 -11.97 5.48 -0.81
C ARG A 37 -12.73 4.22 -0.37
N ASN A 38 -14.02 4.12 -0.71
CA ASN A 38 -14.87 2.98 -0.35
C ASN A 38 -14.61 1.74 -1.20
N GLU A 39 -13.78 1.87 -2.24
CA GLU A 39 -13.44 0.81 -3.18
C GLU A 39 -12.06 0.21 -2.92
N VAL A 40 -11.27 0.83 -2.03
CA VAL A 40 -9.93 0.41 -1.64
C VAL A 40 -9.99 -0.23 -0.27
N ILE A 41 -9.52 -1.47 -0.18
CA ILE A 41 -9.38 -2.19 1.08
C ILE A 41 -7.90 -2.43 1.32
N VAL A 42 -7.37 -1.96 2.44
CA VAL A 42 -6.00 -2.22 2.88
C VAL A 42 -6.07 -3.18 4.07
N LYS A 43 -5.30 -4.26 4.02
CA LYS A 43 -5.22 -5.26 5.10
C LYS A 43 -3.77 -5.66 5.33
N ARG A 44 -3.40 -5.89 6.59
CA ARG A 44 -2.14 -6.57 6.93
C ARG A 44 -2.15 -8.00 6.36
N ASP A 45 -1.06 -8.40 5.72
CA ASP A 45 -0.85 -9.73 5.14
C ASP A 45 0.41 -10.36 5.73
N GLU A 46 0.34 -10.79 6.99
CA GLU A 46 1.47 -11.36 7.75
C GLU A 46 2.12 -12.56 7.03
N GLY A 47 1.34 -13.35 6.28
CA GLY A 47 1.86 -14.48 5.51
C GLY A 47 2.78 -14.08 4.34
N SER A 48 2.73 -12.80 3.95
CA SER A 48 3.60 -12.23 2.93
C SER A 48 4.78 -11.43 3.50
N ASP A 49 4.94 -11.38 4.83
CA ASP A 49 6.04 -10.67 5.48
C ASP A 49 7.38 -11.19 5.01
N LYS A 50 8.36 -10.28 4.98
CA LYS A 50 9.69 -10.62 4.50
C LYS A 50 10.76 -9.91 5.30
N ASP A 51 11.61 -10.70 5.95
CA ASP A 51 12.68 -10.19 6.82
C ASP A 51 12.06 -9.28 7.90
N ASP A 52 12.51 -8.03 8.01
CA ASP A 52 11.91 -7.03 8.91
C ASP A 52 10.80 -6.19 8.25
N LEU A 53 10.25 -6.63 7.10
CA LEU A 53 9.25 -5.89 6.35
C LEU A 53 7.85 -6.46 6.56
N GLU A 54 6.97 -5.56 6.95
CA GLU A 54 5.54 -5.75 7.05
C GLU A 54 4.86 -5.65 5.68
N ALA A 55 4.13 -6.68 5.28
CA ALA A 55 3.32 -6.69 4.08
C ALA A 55 1.87 -6.23 4.30
N TYR A 56 1.38 -5.36 3.42
CA TYR A 56 0.00 -4.89 3.37
C TYR A 56 -0.56 -5.20 1.99
N ARG A 57 -1.71 -5.88 1.95
CA ARG A 57 -2.44 -6.17 0.72
C ARG A 57 -3.50 -5.11 0.50
N ILE A 58 -3.48 -4.53 -0.70
CA ILE A 58 -4.47 -3.61 -1.21
C ILE A 58 -5.35 -4.37 -2.19
N GLU A 59 -6.65 -4.35 -1.95
CA GLU A 59 -7.67 -4.96 -2.79
C GLU A 59 -8.59 -3.86 -3.32
N PHE A 60 -8.87 -3.88 -4.62
CA PHE A 60 -9.83 -2.99 -5.26
C PHE A 60 -11.14 -3.76 -5.47
N THR A 61 -12.21 -3.33 -4.82
CA THR A 61 -13.53 -3.99 -4.92
C THR A 61 -14.23 -3.70 -6.24
N LYS A 62 -13.87 -2.60 -6.89
CA LYS A 62 -14.26 -2.25 -8.25
C LYS A 62 -13.02 -1.82 -9.02
N GLY A 63 -12.90 -2.30 -10.25
CA GLY A 63 -11.74 -2.01 -11.10
C GLY A 63 -11.28 -3.21 -11.90
N LYS A 64 -10.31 -2.98 -12.78
CA LYS A 64 -9.54 -4.03 -13.47
C LYS A 64 -8.18 -4.26 -12.83
N GLU A 65 -7.86 -3.45 -11.83
CA GLU A 65 -6.61 -3.46 -11.08
C GLU A 65 -6.57 -4.68 -10.18
N GLY A 66 -5.56 -5.53 -10.39
CA GLY A 66 -5.31 -6.65 -9.50
C GLY A 66 -4.86 -6.18 -8.11
N PRO A 67 -4.91 -7.06 -7.11
CA PRO A 67 -4.42 -6.75 -5.78
C PRO A 67 -2.94 -6.34 -5.81
N ILE A 68 -2.56 -5.43 -4.92
CA ILE A 68 -1.21 -4.89 -4.79
C ILE A 68 -0.67 -5.23 -3.41
N LEU A 69 0.60 -5.56 -3.33
CA LEU A 69 1.29 -5.79 -2.07
C LEU A 69 2.28 -4.66 -1.82
N VAL A 70 2.17 -4.02 -0.66
CA VAL A 70 3.06 -2.98 -0.13
C VAL A 70 3.89 -3.59 0.98
N PHE A 71 5.20 -3.40 0.93
CA PHE A 71 6.11 -3.76 2.01
C PHE A 71 6.56 -2.48 2.69
N ALA A 72 6.40 -2.44 4.00
CA ALA A 72 6.74 -1.31 4.80
C ALA A 72 7.56 -1.75 6.02
N LYS A 73 8.41 -0.87 6.55
CA LYS A 73 9.19 -1.14 7.75
C LYS A 73 8.86 -0.10 8.79
N ALA A 74 8.57 -0.54 10.01
CA ALA A 74 8.50 0.33 11.17
C ALA A 74 9.92 0.82 11.53
N GLY A 75 10.06 2.12 11.79
CA GLY A 75 11.29 2.76 12.24
C GLY A 75 11.69 2.32 13.65
N MET A 76 12.87 2.72 14.12
CA MET A 76 13.45 2.23 15.40
C MET A 76 12.57 2.50 16.64
N ASP A 77 11.63 3.43 16.56
CA ASP A 77 10.70 3.76 17.65
C ASP A 77 9.26 3.28 17.38
N ASP A 78 9.03 2.45 16.35
CA ASP A 78 7.72 2.00 15.85
C ASP A 78 6.71 3.13 15.56
N TYR A 79 7.18 4.37 15.55
CA TYR A 79 6.34 5.56 15.38
C TYR A 79 6.15 5.93 13.92
N VAL A 80 7.06 5.53 13.03
CA VAL A 80 7.06 5.88 11.61
C VAL A 80 7.22 4.62 10.77
N VAL A 81 6.37 4.46 9.76
CA VAL A 81 6.50 3.42 8.75
C VAL A 81 6.97 4.02 7.44
N LYS A 82 7.94 3.36 6.82
CA LYS A 82 8.44 3.67 5.48
C LYS A 82 8.13 2.56 4.51
N VAL A 83 7.61 2.90 3.34
CA VAL A 83 7.40 1.92 2.26
C VAL A 83 8.72 1.62 1.56
N PHE A 84 9.04 0.33 1.43
CA PHE A 84 10.25 -0.16 0.75
C PHE A 84 9.95 -0.71 -0.63
N LYS A 85 8.78 -1.32 -0.82
CA LYS A 85 8.46 -1.99 -2.07
C LYS A 85 6.96 -2.05 -2.31
N VAL A 86 6.57 -1.88 -3.57
CA VAL A 86 5.19 -2.09 -4.03
C VAL A 86 5.24 -3.01 -5.24
N LYS A 87 4.44 -4.09 -5.25
CA LYS A 87 4.37 -5.04 -6.37
C LYS A 87 2.95 -5.56 -6.58
N PRO A 88 2.57 -5.98 -7.80
CA PRO A 88 1.35 -6.76 -8.00
C PRO A 88 1.36 -8.01 -7.12
N PHE A 89 0.23 -8.32 -6.49
CA PHE A 89 0.03 -9.56 -5.76
C PHE A 89 -0.28 -10.68 -6.76
N ILE A 90 0.61 -11.67 -6.83
CA ILE A 90 0.47 -12.84 -7.69
C ILE A 90 0.38 -14.05 -6.75
N ASN A 91 -0.80 -14.66 -6.68
CA ASN A 91 -0.98 -15.93 -5.98
C ASN A 91 -0.13 -16.98 -6.73
N LYS A 92 0.86 -17.56 -6.04
CA LYS A 92 1.60 -18.73 -6.54
C LYS A 92 1.00 -20.00 -5.97
#